data_AF-A0A3G6S5S3-F1
#
_entry.id   AF-A0A3G6S5S3-F1
#
_cell.length_a   1.000
_cell.length_b   1.000
_cell.length_c   1.000
_cell.angle_alpha   90.00
_cell.angle_beta   90.00
_cell.angle_gamma   90.00
#
_symmetry.space_group_name_H-M   'P 1'
#
loop_
_entity.id
_entity.type
_entity.pdbx_description
1 polymer ?
#
loop_
_entity_poly.entity_id
_entity_poly.type
_entity_poly.pdbx_seq_one_letter_code
_entity_poly.pdbx_strand_id
1 'polypeptide(L)'
;MRSRFDFLFRRRCWEKHEDKFRHILRAQELADWVDKHPEVFGNTLKLSIKKYPKMDSKSFKHKGLIFIKDGWGATDHIDLWDVEIWFWPLI
;
A
#
# COMPACT_ATOMS: atom_id res chain seq x y z
N MET A 1 1.62 -24.61 -8.45
CA MET A 1 0.44 -23.85 -8.94
C MET A 1 0.92 -22.43 -9.21
N ARG A 2 1.02 -21.98 -10.47
CA ARG A 2 1.35 -20.57 -10.77
C ARG A 2 0.12 -19.74 -10.43
N SER A 3 0.21 -18.83 -9.47
CA SER A 3 -0.92 -17.97 -9.15
C SER A 3 -1.22 -17.11 -10.39
N ARG A 4 -2.50 -16.87 -10.69
CA ARG A 4 -2.92 -15.99 -11.79
C ARG A 4 -2.32 -14.57 -11.72
N PHE A 5 -1.75 -14.21 -10.57
CA PHE A 5 -1.12 -12.94 -10.24
C PHE A 5 0.16 -12.65 -11.04
N ASP A 6 1.00 -13.67 -11.27
CA ASP A 6 2.35 -13.50 -11.84
C ASP A 6 2.37 -13.11 -13.32
N PHE A 7 1.30 -13.41 -14.06
CA PHE A 7 1.30 -13.27 -15.52
C PHE A 7 0.97 -11.84 -15.98
N LEU A 8 0.26 -11.07 -15.15
CA LEU A 8 -0.32 -9.78 -15.53
C LEU A 8 0.67 -8.61 -15.43
N PHE A 9 1.63 -8.67 -14.50
CA PHE A 9 2.49 -7.53 -14.17
C PHE A 9 3.96 -7.94 -14.28
N ARG A 10 4.59 -7.68 -15.43
CA ARG A 10 6.00 -8.05 -15.73
C ARG A 10 7.03 -7.23 -14.90
N ARG A 11 6.97 -7.29 -13.57
CA ARG A 11 7.89 -6.57 -12.66
C ARG A 11 8.80 -7.56 -11.92
N ARG A 12 10.05 -7.17 -11.67
CA ARG A 12 11.04 -7.96 -10.92
C ARG A 12 11.15 -7.38 -9.51
N CYS A 13 11.03 -8.24 -8.49
CA CYS A 13 11.37 -7.87 -7.12
C CYS A 13 12.83 -7.41 -7.06
N TRP A 14 13.11 -6.35 -6.30
CA TRP A 14 14.49 -5.92 -6.04
C TRP A 14 15.24 -6.96 -5.18
N GLU A 15 14.53 -7.59 -4.25
CA GLU A 15 15.06 -8.64 -3.39
C GLU A 15 14.97 -10.00 -4.06
N LYS A 16 16.04 -10.80 -3.93
CA LYS A 16 16.09 -12.16 -4.49
C LYS A 16 15.46 -13.11 -3.49
N HIS A 17 14.22 -13.53 -3.75
CA HIS A 17 13.58 -14.60 -2.99
C HIS A 17 13.96 -15.98 -3.55
N GLU A 18 14.36 -16.91 -2.68
CA GLU A 18 14.76 -18.28 -3.04
C GLU A 18 13.59 -19.14 -3.56
N ASP A 19 12.38 -18.83 -3.12
CA ASP A 19 11.13 -19.51 -3.46
C ASP A 19 10.58 -19.15 -4.86
N LYS A 20 11.31 -18.31 -5.61
CA LYS A 20 10.94 -17.79 -6.94
C LYS A 20 9.66 -16.93 -6.93
N PHE A 21 9.18 -16.47 -5.77
CA PHE A 21 8.11 -15.48 -5.73
C PHE A 21 8.60 -14.16 -6.33
N ARG A 22 7.87 -13.67 -7.34
CA ARG A 22 8.19 -12.43 -8.07
C ARG A 22 7.06 -11.45 -7.89
N HIS A 23 6.94 -10.88 -6.69
CA HIS A 23 5.90 -9.87 -6.46
C HIS A 23 6.51 -8.57 -6.00
N ILE A 24 6.45 -7.57 -6.88
CA ILE A 24 6.21 -6.18 -6.46
C ILE A 24 5.28 -5.58 -7.51
N LEU A 25 3.98 -5.53 -7.18
CA LEU A 25 3.10 -4.53 -7.78
C LEU A 25 3.60 -3.17 -7.32
N ARG A 26 3.55 -2.15 -8.19
CA ARG A 26 3.70 -0.76 -7.73
C ARG A 26 2.65 -0.48 -6.64
N ALA A 27 2.93 0.45 -5.73
CA ALA A 27 2.00 0.77 -4.63
C ALA A 27 0.57 1.00 -5.14
N GLN A 28 0.39 1.77 -6.22
CA GLN A 28 -0.91 1.98 -6.87
C GLN A 28 -1.51 0.68 -7.45
N GLU A 29 -0.71 -0.18 -8.10
CA GLU A 29 -1.21 -1.45 -8.66
C GLU A 29 -1.69 -2.39 -7.55
N LEU A 30 -1.00 -2.41 -6.41
CA LEU A 30 -1.42 -3.19 -5.23
C LEU A 30 -2.69 -2.59 -4.61
N ALA A 31 -2.74 -1.27 -4.43
CA ALA A 31 -3.92 -0.57 -3.91
C ALA A 31 -5.16 -0.82 -4.79
N ASP A 32 -5.00 -0.73 -6.12
CA ASP A 32 -6.08 -0.98 -7.08
C ASP A 32 -6.55 -2.45 -7.04
N TRP A 33 -5.65 -3.39 -6.77
CA TRP A 33 -6.02 -4.79 -6.59
C TRP A 33 -6.78 -5.00 -5.28
N VAL A 34 -6.30 -4.44 -4.17
CA VAL A 34 -6.97 -4.51 -2.86
C VAL A 34 -8.39 -3.91 -2.94
N ASP A 35 -8.56 -2.74 -3.55
CA ASP A 35 -9.86 -2.06 -3.71
C ASP A 35 -10.88 -2.87 -4.53
N LYS A 36 -10.41 -3.78 -5.39
CA LYS A 36 -11.26 -4.66 -6.20
C LYS A 36 -11.72 -5.92 -5.47
N HIS A 37 -11.16 -6.21 -4.30
CA HIS A 37 -11.44 -7.44 -3.55
C HIS A 37 -12.00 -7.12 -2.14
N PRO A 38 -13.14 -6.42 -2.04
CA PRO A 38 -13.74 -6.08 -0.74
C PRO A 38 -14.17 -7.32 0.07
N GLU A 39 -14.35 -8.48 -0.57
CA GLU A 39 -14.61 -9.75 0.09
C GLU A 39 -13.42 -10.25 0.94
N VAL A 40 -12.21 -9.76 0.67
CA VAL A 40 -11.00 -10.10 1.42
C VAL A 40 -10.61 -8.97 2.37
N PHE A 41 -10.66 -7.71 1.90
CA PHE A 41 -10.09 -6.57 2.62
C PHE A 41 -11.13 -5.64 3.25
N GLY A 42 -12.42 -5.86 2.99
CA GLY A 42 -13.48 -4.93 3.33
C GLY A 42 -13.53 -3.73 2.39
N ASN A 43 -14.47 -2.82 2.66
CA ASN A 43 -14.66 -1.62 1.83
C ASN A 43 -13.62 -0.54 2.14
N THR A 44 -13.00 0.02 1.11
CA THR A 44 -12.01 1.09 1.24
C THR A 44 -12.64 2.41 1.65
N LEU A 45 -12.07 3.04 2.69
CA LEU A 45 -12.36 4.44 3.03
C LEU A 45 -11.50 5.39 2.18
N LYS A 46 -12.11 6.09 1.22
CA LYS A 46 -11.40 7.04 0.35
C LYS A 46 -11.48 8.47 0.91
N LEU A 47 -10.35 8.99 1.36
CA LEU A 47 -10.20 10.36 1.87
C LEU A 47 -9.36 11.17 0.88
N SER A 48 -9.74 12.42 0.63
CA SER A 48 -8.98 13.33 -0.24
C SER A 48 -8.63 14.62 0.48
N ILE A 49 -7.39 15.09 0.30
CA ILE A 49 -6.90 16.35 0.88
C ILE A 49 -7.76 17.53 0.43
N LYS A 50 -8.28 17.50 -0.81
CA LYS A 50 -9.22 18.53 -1.31
C LYS A 50 -10.48 18.64 -0.46
N LYS A 51 -11.00 17.52 0.06
CA LYS A 51 -12.20 17.49 0.92
C LYS A 51 -11.84 17.71 2.39
N TYR A 52 -10.65 17.32 2.81
CA TYR A 52 -10.19 17.39 4.20
C TYR A 52 -8.80 18.07 4.29
N PRO A 53 -8.70 19.39 4.04
CA PRO A 53 -7.41 20.07 3.91
C PRO A 53 -6.63 20.19 5.23
N LYS A 54 -7.29 19.96 6.38
CA LYS A 54 -6.67 19.99 7.71
C LYS A 54 -6.37 18.59 8.26
N MET A 55 -6.60 17.53 7.49
CA MET A 55 -6.36 16.16 7.91
C MET A 55 -4.86 15.88 7.90
N ASP A 56 -4.35 15.41 9.03
CA ASP A 56 -2.97 14.99 9.21
C ASP A 56 -2.93 13.53 9.71
N SER A 57 -1.72 13.01 9.95
CA SER A 57 -1.53 11.65 10.48
C SER A 57 -2.25 11.42 11.81
N LYS A 58 -2.37 12.45 12.66
CA LYS A 58 -3.05 12.35 13.96
C LYS A 58 -4.57 12.25 13.83
N SER A 59 -5.10 12.79 12.75
CA SER A 59 -6.53 12.77 12.40
C SER A 59 -6.99 11.37 11.97
N PHE A 60 -6.08 10.53 11.49
CA PHE A 60 -6.39 9.17 11.06
C PHE A 60 -6.36 8.20 12.25
N LYS A 61 -7.54 7.76 12.69
CA LYS A 61 -7.72 6.86 13.85
C LYS A 61 -7.97 5.40 13.46
N HIS A 62 -7.87 5.07 12.18
CA HIS A 62 -8.05 3.70 11.70
C HIS A 62 -6.74 2.95 11.75
N LYS A 63 -6.81 1.62 11.91
CA LYS A 63 -5.69 0.68 11.78
C LYS A 63 -5.91 -0.18 10.54
N GLY A 64 -4.83 -0.60 9.88
CA GLY A 64 -4.89 -1.51 8.74
C GLY A 64 -4.02 -1.06 7.58
N LEU A 65 -4.30 -1.55 6.37
CA LEU A 65 -3.58 -1.15 5.17
C LEU A 65 -3.90 0.31 4.82
N ILE A 66 -2.87 1.11 4.58
CA ILE A 66 -2.98 2.49 4.11
C ILE A 66 -2.31 2.63 2.75
N PHE A 67 -2.97 3.33 1.84
CA PHE A 67 -2.39 3.77 0.59
C PHE A 67 -2.39 5.30 0.53
N ILE A 68 -1.22 5.87 0.30
CA ILE A 68 -1.01 7.31 0.15
C ILE A 68 -0.61 7.54 -1.30
N LYS A 69 -1.51 8.15 -2.06
CA LYS A 69 -1.25 8.56 -3.43
C LYS A 69 -0.53 9.91 -3.44
N ASP A 70 0.56 10.01 -4.20
CA ASP A 70 1.34 11.25 -4.37
C ASP A 70 1.72 11.91 -3.02
N GLY A 71 2.13 11.11 -2.02
CA GLY A 71 2.34 11.56 -0.65
C GLY A 71 3.56 12.47 -0.46
N TRP A 72 4.61 12.24 -1.24
CA TRP A 72 5.87 13.02 -1.24
C TRP A 72 6.27 13.35 -2.67
N GLY A 73 5.50 14.23 -3.31
CA GLY A 73 5.60 14.50 -4.75
C GLY A 73 4.87 13.41 -5.55
N ALA A 74 5.43 12.95 -6.67
CA ALA A 74 4.82 11.92 -7.51
C ALA A 74 5.03 10.48 -7.00
N THR A 75 5.28 10.32 -5.69
CA THR A 75 5.61 9.03 -5.07
C THR A 75 4.41 8.52 -4.28
N ASP A 76 3.95 7.34 -4.66
CA ASP A 76 2.95 6.57 -3.94
C ASP A 76 3.60 5.73 -2.83
N HIS A 77 2.87 5.51 -1.73
CA HIS A 77 3.29 4.63 -0.64
C HIS A 77 2.13 3.74 -0.19
N ILE A 78 2.41 2.47 0.08
CA ILE A 78 1.44 1.55 0.67
C ILE A 78 2.09 0.84 1.85
N ASP A 79 1.40 0.79 2.97
CA ASP A 79 1.97 0.28 4.22
C ASP A 79 0.89 -0.27 5.16
N LEU A 80 1.34 -0.90 6.25
CA LEU A 80 0.52 -1.18 7.40
C LEU A 80 0.55 0.03 8.34
N TRP A 81 -0.61 0.63 8.54
CA TRP A 81 -0.83 1.67 9.52
C TRP A 81 -1.31 1.06 10.83
N ASP A 82 -0.42 1.05 11.82
CA ASP A 82 -0.82 1.01 13.21
C ASP A 82 -0.67 2.42 13.80
N VAL A 83 -1.53 2.80 14.74
CA VAL A 83 -1.63 4.16 15.30
C VAL A 83 -0.34 4.59 16.02
N GLU A 84 0.63 3.69 16.17
CA GLU A 84 1.92 3.88 16.80
C GLU A 84 3.05 3.66 15.78
N ILE A 85 3.86 4.69 15.52
CA ILE A 85 5.04 4.60 14.65
C ILE A 85 6.28 4.54 15.54
N TRP A 86 7.05 3.47 15.38
CA TRP A 86 8.36 3.31 16.02
C TRP A 86 9.45 3.62 14.99
N PHE A 87 10.33 4.57 15.28
CA PHE A 87 11.44 4.93 14.40
C PHE A 87 12.77 4.57 15.06
N TRP A 88 13.56 3.74 14.39
CA TRP A 88 14.94 3.44 14.79
C TRP A 88 15.94 4.13 13.86
N PRO A 89 16.70 5.12 14.35
CA PRO A 89 17.78 5.69 13.55
C PRO A 89 18.86 4.62 13.33
N LEU A 90 19.31 4.48 12.08
CA LEU A 90 20.51 3.72 11.77
C LEU A 90 21.73 4.57 12.15
N ILE A 91 22.63 3.98 12.95
CA ILE A 91 23.93 4.53 13.32
C ILE A 91 24.99 4.11 12.30
#